data_AF-A0A7J7LDE4-F1
#
_entry.id   AF-A0A7J7LDE4-F1
#
_cell.length_a   1.000
_cell.length_b   1.000
_cell.length_c   1.000
_cell.angle_alpha   90.00
_cell.angle_beta   90.00
_cell.angle_gamma   90.00
#
_symmetry.space_group_name_H-M   'P 1'
#
loop_
_entity.id
_entity.type
_entity.pdbx_description
1 polymer ?
#
loop_
_entity_poly.entity_id
_entity_poly.type
_entity_poly.pdbx_seq_one_letter_code
_entity_poly.pdbx_strand_id
1 'polypeptide(L)'
;MRIGESSGDDLLSMMLQSNNKNYLHENAKESTTNGMSIEEIIEECKLFYFVGQETTSIWLTWTIIVLAMHPNWQEKARDEVLQICGKNTPNFESINHLKIVSTYHLVFKVHCRFSSKLTKK
;
A
#
# COMPACT_ATOMS: atom_id res chain seq x y z
N MET A 1 22.25 11.85 -5.41
CA MET A 1 20.80 11.94 -5.12
C MET A 1 20.17 12.59 -6.33
N ARG A 2 19.48 11.84 -7.20
CA ARG A 2 18.77 12.47 -8.34
C ARG A 2 17.55 13.15 -7.74
N ILE A 3 17.55 14.47 -7.75
CA ILE A 3 16.35 15.28 -7.54
C ILE A 3 15.43 14.89 -8.69
N GLY A 4 14.43 14.06 -8.41
CA GLY A 4 13.41 13.72 -9.39
C GLY A 4 12.67 15.00 -9.72
N GLU A 5 12.61 15.34 -11.00
CA GLU A 5 11.58 16.25 -11.50
C GLU A 5 10.23 15.64 -11.11
N SER A 6 9.58 16.15 -10.06
CA SER A 6 8.22 15.72 -9.71
C SER A 6 7.30 16.31 -10.77
N SER A 7 7.10 15.55 -11.86
CA SER A 7 5.91 15.69 -12.69
C SER A 7 4.72 15.76 -11.74
N GLY A 8 3.86 16.77 -11.87
CA GLY A 8 2.79 17.12 -10.91
C GLY A 8 1.65 16.11 -10.85
N ASP A 9 1.98 14.82 -10.81
CA ASP A 9 1.11 13.68 -11.03
C ASP A 9 0.96 12.85 -9.74
N ASP A 10 1.65 13.24 -8.66
CA ASP A 10 1.51 12.59 -7.36
C ASP A 10 0.22 13.03 -6.64
N LEU A 11 -0.22 12.20 -5.67
CA LEU A 11 -1.47 12.42 -4.94
C LEU A 11 -1.54 13.81 -4.30
N LEU A 12 -0.42 14.30 -3.76
CA LEU A 12 -0.34 15.63 -3.14
C LEU A 12 -0.54 16.73 -4.19
N SER A 13 0.09 16.60 -5.36
CA SER A 13 -0.07 17.48 -6.50
C SER A 13 -1.51 17.47 -7.01
N MET A 14 -2.15 16.30 -7.08
CA MET A 14 -3.57 16.17 -7.43
C MET A 14 -4.49 16.85 -6.42
N MET A 15 -4.24 16.68 -5.11
CA MET A 15 -5.00 17.33 -4.03
C MET A 15 -4.85 18.87 -4.10
N LEU A 16 -3.63 19.37 -4.30
CA LEU A 16 -3.34 20.80 -4.43
C LEU A 16 -3.96 21.39 -5.71
N GLN A 17 -3.88 20.69 -6.84
CA GLN A 17 -4.48 21.13 -8.11
C GLN A 17 -6.01 21.17 -8.05
N SER A 18 -6.63 20.18 -7.41
CA SER A 18 -8.08 20.13 -7.20
C SER A 18 -8.54 21.32 -6.34
N ASN A 19 -7.77 21.65 -5.32
CA ASN A 19 -8.05 22.75 -4.42
C ASN A 19 -7.88 24.13 -5.09
N ASN A 20 -6.80 24.33 -5.85
CA ASN A 20 -6.52 25.59 -6.55
C ASN A 20 -7.56 25.96 -7.61
N LYS A 21 -8.23 24.98 -8.24
CA LYS A 21 -9.31 25.23 -9.21
C LYS A 21 -10.55 25.90 -8.58
N ASN A 22 -10.75 25.76 -7.27
CA ASN A 22 -11.89 26.36 -6.57
C ASN A 22 -11.70 27.85 -6.25
N TYR A 23 -10.45 28.35 -6.21
CA TYR A 23 -10.16 29.77 -5.94
C TYR A 23 -10.34 30.69 -7.17
N LEU A 24 -10.33 30.13 -8.39
CA LEU A 24 -10.35 30.90 -9.64
C LEU A 24 -11.77 31.16 -10.20
N HIS A 25 -12.80 30.58 -9.56
CA HIS A 25 -14.20 30.69 -9.98
C HIS A 25 -15.05 31.51 -8.99
N GLU A 26 -14.49 32.60 -8.47
CA GLU A 26 -15.14 33.45 -7.45
C GLU A 26 -16.15 34.48 -8.01
N ASN A 27 -16.55 34.41 -9.29
CA ASN A 27 -17.53 35.35 -9.88
C ASN A 27 -18.88 34.74 -10.26
N ALA A 28 -19.23 33.56 -9.76
CA ALA A 28 -20.58 33.03 -9.91
C ALA A 28 -21.06 32.32 -8.64
N LYS A 29 -21.83 33.07 -7.85
CA LYS A 29 -22.95 32.64 -7.00
C LYS A 29 -22.88 31.23 -6.36
N GLU A 30 -22.75 31.29 -5.05
CA GLU A 30 -23.56 30.52 -4.08
C GLU A 30 -23.40 29.00 -4.08
N SER A 31 -22.89 28.50 -2.95
CA SER A 31 -22.68 27.09 -2.57
C SER A 31 -21.59 26.36 -3.35
N THR A 32 -20.33 26.42 -2.90
CA THR A 32 -19.61 25.21 -2.46
C THR A 32 -18.31 25.59 -1.74
N THR A 33 -18.31 25.61 -0.42
CA THR A 33 -17.11 25.68 0.43
C THR A 33 -16.38 24.32 0.48
N ASN A 34 -16.06 23.74 -0.68
CA ASN A 34 -15.56 22.35 -0.80
C ASN A 34 -14.03 22.24 -1.03
N GLY A 35 -13.26 23.32 -0.85
CA GLY A 35 -11.79 23.25 -0.88
C GLY A 35 -11.22 22.95 0.51
N MET A 36 -10.35 21.94 0.63
CA MET A 36 -9.55 21.72 1.85
C MET A 36 -8.53 22.86 2.01
N SER A 37 -8.16 23.23 3.23
CA SER A 37 -6.97 24.05 3.49
C SER A 37 -5.68 23.29 3.16
N ILE A 38 -4.56 24.02 3.01
CA ILE A 38 -3.24 23.38 2.79
C ILE A 38 -2.88 22.51 4.01
N GLU A 39 -3.23 22.98 5.21
CA GLU A 39 -3.03 22.28 6.47
C GLU A 39 -3.82 20.95 6.50
N GLU A 40 -5.09 20.96 6.08
CA GLU A 40 -5.90 19.74 5.98
C GLU A 40 -5.31 18.75 4.96
N ILE A 41 -4.83 19.22 3.81
CA ILE A 41 -4.18 18.36 2.80
C ILE A 41 -2.92 17.69 3.39
N ILE A 42 -2.13 18.42 4.17
CA ILE A 42 -0.94 17.89 4.84
C ILE A 42 -1.33 16.83 5.88
N GLU A 43 -2.35 17.09 6.69
CA GLU A 43 -2.81 16.14 7.72
C GLU A 43 -3.38 14.85 7.08
N GLU A 44 -4.15 14.96 6.01
CA GLU A 44 -4.64 13.80 5.25
C GLU A 44 -3.49 12.97 4.67
N CYS A 45 -2.47 13.62 4.09
CA CYS A 45 -1.28 12.92 3.58
C CYS A 45 -0.51 12.20 4.69
N LYS A 46 -0.38 12.81 5.87
CA LYS A 46 0.24 12.16 7.04
C LYS A 46 -0.58 10.95 7.48
N LEU A 47 -1.90 11.08 7.55
CA LEU A 47 -2.79 10.01 7.95
C LEU A 47 -2.63 8.79 7.03
N PHE A 48 -2.65 8.99 5.71
CA PHE A 48 -2.41 7.91 4.75
C PHE A 48 -1.05 7.23 4.94
N TYR A 49 0.00 8.02 5.19
CA TYR A 49 1.32 7.48 5.43
C TYR A 49 1.37 6.62 6.70
N PHE A 50 0.88 7.11 7.84
CA PHE A 50 0.92 6.38 9.10
C PHE A 50 0.06 5.11 9.06
N VAL A 51 -1.20 5.23 8.64
CA VAL A 51 -2.13 4.10 8.57
C VAL A 51 -1.61 3.05 7.58
N GLY A 52 -1.10 3.48 6.43
CA GLY A 52 -0.53 2.57 5.43
C GLY A 52 0.73 1.87 5.91
N GLN A 53 1.61 2.59 6.61
CA GLN A 53 2.90 2.06 7.06
C GLN A 53 2.74 1.05 8.20
N GLU A 54 1.93 1.34 9.21
CA GLU A 54 1.71 0.42 10.33
C GLU A 54 1.07 -0.89 9.86
N THR A 55 -0.01 -0.80 9.08
CA THR A 55 -0.74 -1.97 8.57
C THR A 55 0.14 -2.83 7.67
N THR A 56 0.88 -2.23 6.74
CA THR A 56 1.79 -2.94 5.83
C THR A 56 2.95 -3.59 6.58
N SER A 57 3.53 -2.89 7.57
CA SER A 57 4.66 -3.42 8.35
C SER A 57 4.24 -4.64 9.18
N ILE A 58 3.08 -4.58 9.83
CA ILE A 58 2.52 -5.72 10.57
C ILE A 58 2.26 -6.88 9.62
N TRP A 59 1.64 -6.63 8.47
CA TRP A 59 1.31 -7.66 7.49
C TRP A 59 2.56 -8.36 6.93
N LEU A 60 3.62 -7.61 6.60
CA LEU A 60 4.90 -8.16 6.15
C LEU A 60 5.60 -8.96 7.25
N THR A 61 5.58 -8.47 8.49
CA THR A 61 6.16 -9.18 9.64
C THR A 61 5.53 -10.56 9.81
N TRP A 62 4.20 -10.63 9.79
CA TRP A 62 3.49 -11.91 9.87
C TRP A 62 3.78 -12.80 8.67
N THR A 63 3.83 -12.24 7.46
CA THR A 63 4.18 -13.00 6.24
C THR A 63 5.54 -13.69 6.40
N ILE A 64 6.55 -12.98 6.88
CA ILE A 64 7.88 -13.53 7.13
C ILE A 64 7.84 -14.63 8.20
N ILE A 65 7.13 -14.41 9.32
CA ILE A 65 6.97 -15.42 10.38
C ILE A 65 6.35 -16.71 9.82
N VAL A 66 5.28 -16.59 9.03
CA VAL A 66 4.58 -17.74 8.44
C VAL A 66 5.47 -18.51 7.48
N LEU A 67 6.22 -17.81 6.62
CA LEU A 67 7.18 -18.45 5.72
C LEU A 67 8.28 -19.19 6.49
N ALA A 68 8.84 -18.57 7.54
CA ALA A 68 9.86 -19.19 8.38
C ALA A 68 9.34 -20.44 9.12
N MET A 69 8.07 -20.45 9.53
CA MET A 69 7.43 -21.63 10.16
C MET A 69 7.08 -22.74 9.16
N HIS A 70 7.06 -22.45 7.86
CA HIS A 70 6.70 -23.38 6.81
C HIS A 70 7.76 -23.43 5.69
N PRO A 71 8.96 -24.02 5.95
CA PRO A 71 10.06 -24.05 5.00
C PRO A 71 9.69 -24.62 3.63
N ASN A 72 8.87 -25.68 3.59
CA ASN A 72 8.41 -26.29 2.34
C ASN A 72 7.60 -25.33 1.46
N TRP A 73 6.82 -24.42 2.07
CA TRP A 73 6.07 -23.40 1.34
C TRP A 73 6.96 -22.24 0.92
N GLN A 74 7.94 -21.88 1.76
CA GLN A 74 8.95 -20.88 1.43
C GLN A 74 9.81 -21.32 0.23
N GLU A 75 10.20 -22.59 0.17
CA GLU A 75 10.95 -23.16 -0.96
C GLU A 75 10.12 -23.13 -2.24
N LYS A 76 8.87 -23.60 -2.20
CA LYS A 76 7.96 -23.53 -3.35
C LYS A 76 7.72 -22.10 -3.85
N ALA A 77 7.57 -21.14 -2.94
CA ALA A 77 7.42 -19.73 -3.29
C ALA A 77 8.70 -19.18 -3.94
N ARG A 78 9.88 -19.57 -3.46
CA ARG A 78 11.17 -19.20 -4.05
C ARG A 78 11.32 -19.80 -5.46
N ASP A 79 10.97 -21.06 -5.63
CA ASP A 79 11.03 -21.74 -6.93
C ASP A 79 10.08 -21.10 -7.94
N GLU A 80 8.86 -20.74 -7.53
CA GLU A 80 7.89 -20.03 -8.38
C GLU A 80 8.47 -18.69 -8.87
N VAL A 81 9.07 -17.90 -7.96
CA VAL A 81 9.69 -16.61 -8.32
C VAL A 81 10.88 -16.83 -9.28
N LEU A 82 11.71 -17.83 -9.04
CA LEU A 82 12.84 -18.14 -9.92
C LEU A 82 12.39 -18.63 -11.30
N GLN A 83 11.30 -19.37 -11.40
CA GLN A 83 10.76 -19.85 -12.67
C GLN A 83 10.14 -18.72 -13.49
N ILE A 84 9.43 -17.79 -12.85
CA ILE A 84 8.69 -16.72 -13.54
C ILE A 84 9.58 -15.50 -13.79
N CYS A 85 10.32 -15.06 -12.77
CA CYS A 85 11.14 -13.83 -12.83
C CYS A 85 12.61 -14.11 -13.19
N GLY A 86 13.08 -15.36 -13.02
CA GLY A 86 14.49 -15.69 -13.25
C GLY A 86 15.43 -14.94 -12.29
N LYS A 87 16.49 -14.35 -12.85
CA LYS A 87 17.41 -13.46 -12.12
C LYS A 87 17.04 -11.97 -12.27
N ASN A 88 15.94 -11.67 -12.95
CA ASN A 88 15.53 -10.29 -13.21
C ASN A 88 14.64 -9.79 -12.08
N THR A 89 14.60 -8.46 -11.91
CA THR A 89 13.65 -7.82 -10.99
C THR A 89 12.20 -8.11 -11.43
N PRO A 90 11.32 -8.53 -10.51
CA PRO A 90 9.90 -8.76 -10.83
C PRO A 90 9.26 -7.52 -11.45
N ASN A 91 8.50 -7.70 -12.52
CA ASN A 91 7.69 -6.65 -13.13
C ASN A 91 6.19 -6.87 -12.79
N PHE A 92 5.34 -5.89 -13.10
CA PHE A 92 3.91 -5.95 -12.77
C PHE A 92 3.19 -7.16 -13.41
N GLU A 93 3.58 -7.54 -14.63
CA GLU A 93 3.03 -8.71 -15.32
C GLU A 93 3.45 -10.01 -14.61
N SER A 94 4.74 -10.14 -14.25
CA SER A 94 5.28 -11.28 -13.53
C SER A 94 4.60 -11.50 -12.19
N ILE A 95 4.28 -10.43 -11.46
CA ILE A 95 3.60 -10.51 -10.16
C ILE A 95 2.25 -11.21 -10.27
N ASN A 96 1.48 -10.96 -11.34
CA ASN A 96 0.18 -11.61 -11.57
C ASN A 96 0.29 -13.12 -11.80
N HIS A 97 1.48 -13.61 -12.16
CA HIS A 97 1.73 -15.03 -12.35
C HIS A 97 2.22 -15.75 -11.09
N LEU A 98 2.59 -15.02 -10.02
CA LEU A 98 3.06 -15.58 -8.74
C LEU A 98 1.87 -16.04 -7.86
N LYS A 99 1.33 -17.23 -8.14
CA LYS A 99 0.11 -17.74 -7.48
C LYS A 99 0.36 -18.13 -6.02
N ILE A 100 1.50 -18.74 -5.73
CA ILE A 100 1.86 -19.17 -4.37
C ILE A 100 2.15 -17.95 -3.51
N VAL A 101 2.94 -17.00 -4.02
CA VAL A 101 3.24 -15.74 -3.31
C VAL A 101 1.97 -14.92 -3.06
N SER A 102 1.04 -14.89 -4.02
CA SER A 102 -0.23 -14.16 -3.92
C SER A 102 -1.30 -14.85 -3.08
N THR A 103 -1.02 -16.02 -2.49
CA THR A 103 -2.02 -16.76 -1.73
C THR A 103 -2.30 -16.06 -0.39
N TYR A 104 -3.29 -15.16 -0.38
CA TYR A 104 -3.84 -14.46 0.79
C TYR A 104 -4.23 -15.39 1.96
N HIS A 105 -4.41 -16.68 1.67
CA HIS A 105 -4.76 -17.71 2.64
C HIS A 105 -3.72 -17.88 3.75
N LEU A 106 -2.43 -17.69 3.45
CA LEU A 106 -1.35 -17.87 4.44
C LEU A 106 -1.42 -16.83 5.55
N VAL A 107 -1.67 -15.56 5.20
CA VAL A 107 -1.75 -14.47 6.17
C VAL A 107 -3.10 -14.48 6.89
N PHE A 108 -4.20 -14.71 6.17
CA PHE A 108 -5.55 -14.72 6.75
C PHE A 108 -5.74 -15.86 7.77
N LYS A 109 -5.27 -17.09 7.47
CA LYS A 109 -5.35 -18.22 8.41
C LYS A 109 -4.60 -17.95 9.71
N VAL A 110 -3.45 -17.28 9.66
CA VAL A 110 -2.64 -17.03 10.86
C VAL A 110 -3.16 -15.83 11.65
N HIS A 111 -3.62 -14.78 10.99
CA HIS A 111 -4.30 -13.67 11.67
C HIS A 111 -5.53 -14.17 12.45
N CYS A 112 -6.39 -14.99 11.84
CA CYS A 112 -7.51 -15.62 12.54
C CYS A 112 -7.05 -16.57 13.66
N ARG A 113 -5.97 -17.35 13.47
CA ARG A 113 -5.45 -18.27 14.50
C ARG A 113 -4.81 -17.55 15.69
N PHE A 114 -4.20 -16.38 15.49
CA PHE A 114 -3.58 -15.60 16.55
C PHE A 114 -4.62 -14.74 17.27
N SER A 115 -5.53 -14.10 16.54
CA SER A 115 -6.66 -13.34 17.11
C SER A 115 -7.58 -14.23 17.96
N SER A 116 -7.82 -15.48 17.53
CA SER A 116 -8.55 -16.48 18.34
C SER A 116 -7.79 -17.00 19.56
N LYS A 117 -6.46 -16.84 19.62
CA LYS A 117 -5.65 -17.15 20.82
C LYS A 117 -5.57 -15.97 21.79
N LEU A 118 -5.62 -14.74 21.30
CA LEU A 118 -5.63 -13.52 22.11
C LEU A 118 -6.98 -13.27 22.79
N THR A 119 -8.09 -13.66 22.15
CA THR A 119 -9.46 -13.55 22.71
C THR A 119 -9.82 -14.65 23.72
N LYS A 120 -8.91 -15.60 23.97
CA LYS A 120 -9.09 -16.71 24.94
C LYS A 120 -8.22 -16.56 26.20
N LYS A 121 -7.75 -15.35 26.50
CA LYS A 121 -7.02 -15.03 27.73
C LYS A 121 -7.73 -13.88 28.44
#